data_AF-A0A957LTM4-F1
#
_entry.id   AF-A0A957LTM4-F1
#
_cell.length_a   1.000
_cell.length_b   1.000
_cell.length_c   1.000
_cell.angle_alpha   90.00
_cell.angle_beta   90.00
_cell.angle_gamma   90.00
#
_symmetry.space_group_name_H-M   'P 1'
#
loop_
_entity.id
_entity.type
_entity.pdbx_description
1 polymer ?
#
loop_
_entity_poly.entity_id
_entity_poly.type
_entity_poly.pdbx_seq_one_letter_code
_entity_poly.pdbx_strand_id
1 'polypeptide(L)'
;VESEVMQIVQGIDAGSEDPAAIFRKIDRLRLLVEAVDDAQLQGLVDEAAVASGWQWGMRLLKGGPEAGAQLAKLFDELARTMERQKDKTGARLATVVAQRYRMIPHASSLTTEQLQALFSAIADYLRIVASLKLETEAYAFVAHWIEESFDQLREQSTLYYAWAVLAERYNSLAGYVAMDDRLWDLENRVELHAGPGWTTEADDETVLRFGAFIAAYNGDAHDASLAWEKLGETELAIAQAREAGEMERAYNLLRRAGLAIPEELSTAVKLARQAAQMAAKQQGLRRAERRALAGQLADLLSKLDAAGTVDPSDEADDEAFLAE
;
A
#
# COMPACT_ATOMS: atom_id res chain seq x y z
N VAL A 1 11.09 -4.84 -44.81
CA VAL A 1 10.11 -4.50 -43.74
C VAL A 1 10.04 -5.63 -42.74
N GLU A 2 9.49 -6.80 -43.07
CA GLU A 2 9.41 -7.95 -42.14
C GLU A 2 10.76 -8.37 -41.53
N SER A 3 11.81 -8.55 -42.35
CA SER A 3 13.17 -8.87 -41.84
C SER A 3 13.79 -7.76 -40.96
N GLU A 4 13.37 -6.51 -41.13
CA GLU A 4 13.92 -5.36 -40.39
C GLU A 4 13.16 -5.16 -39.06
N VAL A 5 11.84 -5.36 -39.08
CA VAL A 5 10.98 -5.47 -37.90
C VAL A 5 11.47 -6.62 -37.02
N MET A 6 11.70 -7.81 -37.60
CA MET A 6 12.19 -8.97 -36.85
C MET A 6 13.59 -8.75 -36.27
N GLN A 7 14.50 -8.07 -36.98
CA GLN A 7 15.81 -7.71 -36.44
C GLN A 7 15.74 -6.72 -35.26
N ILE A 8 14.81 -5.77 -35.29
CA ILE A 8 14.65 -4.79 -34.21
C ILE A 8 13.99 -5.44 -33.01
N VAL A 9 12.95 -6.25 -33.22
CA VAL A 9 12.29 -7.03 -32.15
C VAL A 9 13.30 -7.95 -31.46
N GLN A 10 14.14 -8.66 -32.23
CA GLN A 10 15.20 -9.53 -31.69
C GLN A 10 16.38 -8.76 -31.07
N GLY A 11 16.62 -7.51 -31.49
CA GLY A 11 17.67 -6.65 -30.94
C GLY A 11 17.30 -5.99 -29.61
N ILE A 12 16.00 -5.84 -29.31
CA ILE A 12 15.50 -5.30 -28.04
C ILE A 12 15.88 -6.21 -26.86
N ASP A 13 15.89 -7.53 -27.06
CA ASP A 13 16.33 -8.51 -26.06
C ASP A 13 17.85 -8.49 -25.79
N ALA A 14 18.65 -7.90 -26.68
CA ALA A 14 20.12 -7.98 -26.62
C ALA A 14 20.81 -6.86 -25.81
N GLY A 15 20.05 -5.95 -25.20
CA GLY A 15 20.55 -5.08 -24.11
C GLY A 15 21.61 -4.01 -24.46
N SER A 16 21.92 -3.74 -25.73
CA SER A 16 23.05 -2.83 -26.09
C SER A 16 22.66 -1.48 -26.71
N GLU A 17 21.38 -1.20 -26.96
CA GLU A 17 20.95 0.05 -27.62
C GLU A 17 20.14 0.98 -26.69
N ASP A 18 20.25 2.29 -26.91
CA ASP A 18 19.49 3.34 -26.21
C ASP A 18 17.97 3.18 -26.48
N PRO A 19 17.10 2.91 -25.47
CA PRO A 19 15.66 2.75 -25.63
C PRO A 19 14.99 3.94 -26.31
N ALA A 20 15.52 5.16 -26.13
CA ALA A 20 15.01 6.32 -26.85
C ALA A 20 15.28 6.23 -28.36
N ALA A 21 16.43 5.68 -28.76
CA ALA A 21 16.78 5.44 -30.16
C ALA A 21 15.97 4.27 -30.74
N ILE A 22 15.81 3.19 -29.97
CA ILE A 22 14.98 2.02 -30.33
C ILE A 22 13.53 2.47 -30.56
N PHE A 23 12.93 3.18 -29.60
CA PHE A 23 11.54 3.65 -29.70
C PHE A 23 11.32 4.54 -30.93
N ARG A 24 12.24 5.47 -31.19
CA ARG A 24 12.20 6.31 -32.40
C ARG A 24 12.33 5.52 -33.70
N LYS A 25 13.08 4.40 -33.68
CA LYS A 25 13.20 3.51 -34.84
C LYS A 25 11.91 2.72 -35.07
N ILE A 26 11.28 2.24 -34.01
CA ILE A 26 9.98 1.54 -34.06
C ILE A 26 8.88 2.48 -34.55
N ASP A 27 8.85 3.71 -34.08
CA ASP A 27 7.84 4.70 -34.50
C ASP A 27 7.92 5.00 -36.01
N ARG A 28 9.13 5.05 -36.57
CA ARG A 28 9.33 5.15 -38.03
C ARG A 28 8.86 3.90 -38.77
N LEU A 29 9.06 2.71 -38.21
CA LEU A 29 8.57 1.47 -38.80
C LEU A 29 7.04 1.40 -38.77
N ARG A 30 6.38 1.93 -37.75
CA ARG A 30 4.93 1.96 -37.65
C ARG A 30 4.30 2.64 -38.87
N LEU A 31 4.86 3.78 -39.32
CA LEU A 31 4.41 4.47 -40.54
C LEU A 31 4.53 3.60 -41.80
N LEU A 32 5.55 2.75 -41.88
CA LEU A 32 5.77 1.85 -43.01
C LEU A 32 4.84 0.64 -42.95
N VAL A 33 4.55 0.12 -41.77
CA VAL A 33 3.65 -1.02 -41.57
C VAL A 33 2.18 -0.61 -41.78
N GLU A 34 1.79 0.57 -41.33
CA GLU A 34 0.47 1.16 -41.62
C GLU A 34 0.22 1.27 -43.13
N ALA A 35 1.25 1.56 -43.92
CA ALA A 35 1.14 1.66 -45.37
C ALA A 35 0.96 0.30 -46.08
N VAL A 36 1.34 -0.81 -45.42
CA VAL A 36 1.27 -2.18 -45.98
C VAL A 36 0.01 -2.92 -45.52
N ASP A 37 -0.73 -2.39 -44.54
CA ASP A 37 -1.99 -2.93 -43.99
C ASP A 37 -1.88 -4.39 -43.51
N ASP A 38 -0.74 -4.74 -42.92
CA ASP A 38 -0.48 -6.07 -42.35
C ASP A 38 -0.72 -6.07 -40.83
N ALA A 39 -1.81 -6.74 -40.43
CA ALA A 39 -2.24 -6.79 -39.03
C ALA A 39 -1.25 -7.52 -38.11
N GLN A 40 -0.51 -8.52 -38.62
CA GLN A 40 0.45 -9.28 -37.81
C GLN A 40 1.71 -8.43 -37.57
N LEU A 41 2.22 -7.77 -38.62
CA LEU A 41 3.33 -6.83 -38.48
C LEU A 41 2.95 -5.65 -37.58
N GLN A 42 1.72 -5.15 -37.68
CA GLN A 42 1.24 -4.08 -36.82
C GLN A 42 1.23 -4.50 -35.34
N GLY A 43 0.80 -5.73 -35.05
CA GLY A 43 0.83 -6.30 -33.70
C GLY A 43 2.25 -6.35 -33.10
N LEU A 44 3.22 -6.84 -33.87
CA LEU A 44 4.63 -6.92 -33.44
C LEU A 44 5.25 -5.54 -33.21
N VAL A 45 4.97 -4.57 -34.09
CA VAL A 45 5.45 -3.19 -33.93
C VAL A 45 4.83 -2.53 -32.70
N ASP A 46 3.53 -2.73 -32.47
CA ASP A 46 2.84 -2.18 -31.30
C ASP A 46 3.40 -2.77 -29.99
N GLU A 47 3.70 -4.08 -29.95
CA GLU A 47 4.30 -4.75 -28.79
C GLU A 47 5.71 -4.21 -28.50
N ALA A 48 6.55 -4.11 -29.53
CA ALA A 48 7.88 -3.55 -29.41
C ALA A 48 7.84 -2.07 -28.97
N ALA A 49 6.89 -1.29 -29.47
CA ALA A 49 6.69 0.11 -29.09
C ALA A 49 6.33 0.23 -27.61
N VAL A 50 5.44 -0.64 -27.11
CA VAL A 50 5.07 -0.70 -25.69
C VAL A 50 6.27 -1.03 -24.82
N ALA A 51 6.99 -2.11 -25.10
CA ALA A 51 8.13 -2.54 -24.29
C ALA A 51 9.25 -1.48 -24.26
N SER A 52 9.69 -1.01 -25.44
CA SER A 52 10.76 -0.01 -25.54
C SER A 52 10.34 1.37 -25.01
N GLY A 53 9.07 1.75 -25.19
CA GLY A 53 8.53 3.00 -24.67
C GLY A 53 8.47 3.00 -23.15
N TRP A 54 8.07 1.89 -22.53
CA TRP A 54 8.06 1.77 -21.07
C TRP A 54 9.47 1.90 -20.49
N GLN A 55 10.44 1.17 -21.06
CA GLN A 55 11.85 1.25 -20.66
C GLN A 55 12.43 2.65 -20.86
N TRP A 56 12.08 3.33 -21.96
CA TRP A 56 12.50 4.72 -22.18
C TRP A 56 11.88 5.64 -21.14
N GLY A 57 10.60 5.48 -20.82
CA GLY A 57 9.90 6.21 -19.76
C GLY A 57 10.61 6.06 -18.41
N MET A 58 10.99 4.84 -18.02
CA MET A 58 11.75 4.59 -16.79
C MET A 58 13.10 5.33 -16.77
N ARG A 59 13.77 5.49 -17.93
CA ARG A 59 15.00 6.28 -18.01
C ARG A 59 14.72 7.78 -17.87
N LEU A 60 13.61 8.27 -18.43
CA LEU A 60 13.21 9.68 -18.33
C LEU A 60 12.89 10.11 -16.90
N LEU A 61 12.51 9.19 -16.01
CA LEU A 61 12.31 9.47 -14.57
C LEU A 61 13.55 10.06 -13.88
N LYS A 62 14.74 9.74 -14.40
CA LYS A 62 16.02 10.26 -13.89
C LYS A 62 16.38 11.61 -14.52
N GLY A 63 15.53 12.14 -15.39
CA GLY A 63 15.72 13.41 -16.06
C GLY A 63 15.37 14.61 -15.17
N GLY A 64 15.65 15.80 -15.70
CA GLY A 64 15.20 17.06 -15.09
C GLY A 64 13.76 17.42 -15.46
N PRO A 65 13.29 18.62 -15.10
CA PRO A 65 11.91 19.07 -15.34
C PRO A 65 11.43 18.95 -16.80
N GLU A 66 12.35 19.12 -17.76
CA GLU A 66 12.08 18.99 -19.19
C GLU A 66 11.59 17.60 -19.60
N ALA A 67 11.91 16.56 -18.83
CA ALA A 67 11.46 15.19 -19.09
C ALA A 67 9.95 15.01 -18.84
N GLY A 68 9.31 15.86 -18.03
CA GLY A 68 7.88 15.74 -17.73
C GLY A 68 6.99 15.80 -18.97
N ALA A 69 7.23 16.78 -19.86
CA ALA A 69 6.46 16.88 -21.10
C ALA A 69 6.70 15.69 -22.05
N GLN A 70 7.92 15.13 -22.04
CA GLN A 70 8.26 13.95 -22.84
C GLN A 70 7.56 12.70 -22.30
N LEU A 71 7.55 12.52 -20.97
CA LEU A 71 6.83 11.44 -20.29
C LEU A 71 5.33 11.51 -20.58
N ALA A 72 4.71 12.69 -20.45
CA ALA A 72 3.29 12.85 -20.74
C ALA A 72 2.94 12.41 -22.17
N LYS A 73 3.71 12.88 -23.16
CA LYS A 73 3.50 12.53 -24.57
C LYS A 73 3.73 11.05 -24.85
N LEU A 74 4.82 10.49 -24.34
CA LEU A 74 5.17 9.07 -24.52
C LEU A 74 4.04 8.18 -23.99
N PHE A 75 3.56 8.43 -22.77
CA PHE A 75 2.55 7.59 -22.16
C PHE A 75 1.15 7.76 -22.75
N ASP A 76 0.81 8.93 -23.33
CA ASP A 76 -0.39 9.08 -24.16
C ASP A 76 -0.32 8.17 -25.41
N GLU A 77 0.84 8.11 -26.07
CA GLU A 77 1.06 7.28 -27.25
C GLU A 77 1.03 5.78 -26.91
N LEU A 78 1.61 5.40 -25.76
CA LEU A 78 1.55 4.04 -25.25
C LEU A 78 0.12 3.62 -24.89
N ALA A 79 -0.65 4.49 -24.22
CA ALA A 79 -2.04 4.21 -23.89
C ALA A 79 -2.87 3.90 -25.14
N ARG A 80 -2.76 4.73 -26.19
CA ARG A 80 -3.44 4.48 -27.48
C ARG A 80 -2.97 3.21 -28.16
N THR A 81 -1.69 2.86 -28.02
CA THR A 81 -1.14 1.62 -28.58
C THR A 81 -1.73 0.40 -27.88
N MET A 82 -1.74 0.39 -26.54
CA MET A 82 -2.30 -0.69 -25.73
C MET A 82 -3.81 -0.85 -25.96
N GLU A 83 -4.55 0.25 -26.14
CA GLU A 83 -5.98 0.20 -26.52
C GLU A 83 -6.21 -0.55 -27.84
N ARG A 84 -5.37 -0.31 -28.86
CA ARG A 84 -5.45 -1.04 -30.13
C ARG A 84 -5.15 -2.53 -29.95
N GLN A 85 -4.22 -2.86 -29.06
CA GLN A 85 -3.89 -4.24 -28.69
C GLN A 85 -4.94 -4.89 -27.77
N LYS A 86 -5.99 -4.16 -27.38
CA LYS A 86 -7.04 -4.58 -26.43
C LYS A 86 -6.51 -4.83 -25.00
N ASP A 87 -5.32 -4.33 -24.67
CA ASP A 87 -4.82 -4.28 -23.30
C ASP A 87 -5.40 -3.05 -22.59
N LYS A 88 -6.59 -3.22 -22.03
CA LYS A 88 -7.29 -2.16 -21.31
C LYS A 88 -6.58 -1.76 -20.02
N THR A 89 -5.89 -2.69 -19.37
CA THR A 89 -5.27 -2.46 -18.07
C THR A 89 -3.97 -1.68 -18.23
N GLY A 90 -3.10 -2.11 -19.16
CA GLY A 90 -1.92 -1.35 -19.53
C GLY A 90 -2.28 0.06 -20.03
N ALA A 91 -3.30 0.18 -20.89
CA ALA A 91 -3.76 1.49 -21.37
C ALA A 91 -4.18 2.42 -20.23
N ARG A 92 -4.87 1.89 -19.22
CA ARG A 92 -5.28 2.65 -18.05
C ARG A 92 -4.08 3.08 -17.20
N LEU A 93 -3.11 2.20 -16.98
CA LEU A 93 -1.87 2.54 -16.28
C LEU A 93 -1.08 3.63 -17.01
N ALA A 94 -0.90 3.48 -18.32
CA ALA A 94 -0.23 4.48 -19.14
C ALA A 94 -0.96 5.84 -19.07
N THR A 95 -2.29 5.84 -19.06
CA THR A 95 -3.10 7.06 -18.90
C THR A 95 -2.83 7.76 -17.56
N VAL A 96 -2.75 7.01 -16.46
CA VAL A 96 -2.43 7.58 -15.13
C VAL A 96 -1.05 8.24 -15.16
N VAL A 97 -0.05 7.57 -15.73
CA VAL A 97 1.31 8.11 -15.88
C VAL A 97 1.30 9.38 -16.73
N ALA A 98 0.65 9.36 -17.90
CA ALA A 98 0.56 10.52 -18.78
C ALA A 98 -0.09 11.72 -18.08
N GLN A 99 -1.19 11.47 -17.34
CA GLN A 99 -1.92 12.52 -16.65
C GLN A 99 -1.12 13.12 -15.48
N ARG A 100 -0.41 12.29 -14.70
CA ARG A 100 0.52 12.76 -13.66
C ARG A 100 1.52 13.76 -14.25
N TYR A 101 2.17 13.42 -15.35
CA TYR A 101 3.21 14.27 -15.94
C TYR A 101 2.68 15.49 -16.71
N ARG A 102 1.40 15.47 -17.12
CA ARG A 102 0.73 16.64 -17.70
C ARG A 102 0.35 17.68 -16.64
N MET A 103 -0.10 17.22 -15.48
CA MET A 103 -0.68 18.09 -14.45
C MET A 103 0.31 18.51 -13.37
N ILE A 104 1.27 17.64 -13.04
CA ILE A 104 2.17 17.81 -11.90
C ILE A 104 3.57 18.03 -12.44
N PRO A 105 4.27 19.10 -12.04
CA PRO A 105 5.68 19.30 -12.37
C PRO A 105 6.52 18.06 -12.02
N HIS A 106 7.55 17.81 -12.80
CA HIS A 106 8.51 16.73 -12.53
C HIS A 106 9.82 17.34 -12.04
N ALA A 107 10.47 16.69 -11.07
CA ALA A 107 11.79 17.08 -10.56
C ALA A 107 11.86 18.57 -10.15
N SER A 108 10.76 19.08 -9.61
CA SER A 108 10.55 20.49 -9.22
C SER A 108 9.80 20.55 -7.90
N SER A 109 9.90 21.67 -7.19
CA SER A 109 9.12 21.88 -5.96
C SER A 109 7.62 21.82 -6.25
N LEU A 110 6.87 21.09 -5.42
CA LEU A 110 5.42 20.94 -5.54
C LEU A 110 4.68 21.81 -4.52
N THR A 111 3.53 22.37 -4.92
CA THR A 111 2.58 22.93 -3.95
C THR A 111 1.87 21.81 -3.20
N THR A 112 1.22 22.14 -2.08
CA THR A 112 0.40 21.19 -1.32
C THR A 112 -0.68 20.53 -2.19
N GLU A 113 -1.36 21.29 -3.05
CA GLU A 113 -2.38 20.74 -3.95
C GLU A 113 -1.77 19.80 -5.00
N GLN A 114 -0.57 20.12 -5.50
CA GLN A 114 0.14 19.26 -6.44
C GLN A 114 0.64 17.97 -5.78
N LEU A 115 1.06 18.04 -4.52
CA LEU A 115 1.46 16.87 -3.74
C LEU A 115 0.27 15.95 -3.46
N GLN A 116 -0.89 16.52 -3.11
CA GLN A 116 -2.14 15.75 -2.99
C GLN A 116 -2.62 15.15 -4.32
N ALA A 117 -2.42 15.86 -5.43
CA ALA A 117 -2.67 15.30 -6.76
C ALA A 117 -1.71 14.14 -7.08
N LEU A 118 -0.46 14.21 -6.61
CA LEU A 118 0.52 13.12 -6.75
C LEU A 118 0.10 11.90 -5.92
N PHE A 119 -0.37 12.11 -4.69
CA PHE A 119 -0.95 11.03 -3.87
C PHE A 119 -2.12 10.35 -4.57
N SER A 120 -3.02 11.12 -5.19
CA SER A 120 -4.12 10.56 -5.98
C SER A 120 -3.61 9.70 -7.16
N ALA A 121 -2.58 10.15 -7.87
CA ALA A 121 -1.99 9.39 -8.97
C ALA A 121 -1.34 8.08 -8.50
N ILE A 122 -0.65 8.10 -7.36
CA ILE A 122 -0.09 6.91 -6.71
C ILE A 122 -1.21 5.93 -6.32
N ALA A 123 -2.24 6.42 -5.64
CA ALA A 123 -3.38 5.61 -5.22
C ALA A 123 -4.10 4.95 -6.41
N ASP A 124 -4.34 5.71 -7.47
CA ASP A 124 -4.98 5.22 -8.69
C ASP A 124 -4.13 4.14 -9.38
N TYR A 125 -2.81 4.34 -9.45
CA TYR A 125 -1.89 3.34 -10.00
C TYR A 125 -1.93 2.05 -9.17
N LEU A 126 -1.71 2.15 -7.85
CA LEU A 126 -1.70 1.01 -6.93
C LEU A 126 -3.02 0.24 -6.97
N ARG A 127 -4.16 0.94 -7.08
CA ARG A 127 -5.48 0.30 -7.19
C ARG A 127 -5.62 -0.53 -8.46
N ILE A 128 -5.07 -0.07 -9.59
CA ILE A 128 -5.14 -0.81 -10.86
C ILE A 128 -4.28 -2.08 -10.80
N VAL A 129 -3.11 -2.00 -10.17
CA VAL A 129 -2.17 -3.14 -10.11
C VAL A 129 -2.41 -4.09 -8.95
N ALA A 130 -3.20 -3.74 -7.94
CA ALA A 130 -3.38 -4.55 -6.72
C ALA A 130 -3.82 -6.01 -6.99
N SER A 131 -4.59 -6.27 -8.05
CA SER A 131 -5.04 -7.62 -8.42
C SER A 131 -4.15 -8.31 -9.45
N LEU A 132 -3.14 -7.60 -9.95
CA LEU A 132 -2.22 -8.06 -10.96
C LEU A 132 -0.94 -8.43 -10.22
N LYS A 133 -0.64 -9.73 -10.12
CA LYS A 133 0.63 -10.21 -9.54
C LYS A 133 1.78 -9.88 -10.49
N LEU A 134 2.15 -8.60 -10.55
CA LEU A 134 3.16 -8.06 -11.46
C LEU A 134 4.56 -8.16 -10.84
N GLU A 135 5.56 -8.14 -11.71
CA GLU A 135 6.95 -8.04 -11.30
C GLU A 135 7.28 -6.63 -10.77
N THR A 136 8.32 -6.51 -9.94
CA THR A 136 8.73 -5.26 -9.29
C THR A 136 8.96 -4.11 -10.27
N GLU A 137 9.43 -4.40 -11.50
CA GLU A 137 9.66 -3.38 -12.53
C GLU A 137 8.39 -2.63 -12.94
N ALA A 138 7.21 -3.27 -12.83
CA ALA A 138 5.94 -2.62 -13.10
C ALA A 138 5.68 -1.46 -12.13
N TYR A 139 6.23 -1.52 -10.91
CA TYR A 139 6.02 -0.50 -9.90
C TYR A 139 7.03 0.65 -9.94
N ALA A 140 7.96 0.66 -10.91
CA ALA A 140 9.04 1.65 -10.96
C ALA A 140 8.57 3.11 -10.95
N PHE A 141 7.44 3.42 -11.60
CA PHE A 141 6.84 4.76 -11.56
C PHE A 141 6.31 5.12 -10.19
N VAL A 142 5.59 4.20 -9.54
CA VAL A 142 5.07 4.44 -8.19
C VAL A 142 6.20 4.54 -7.17
N ALA A 143 7.19 3.67 -7.25
CA ALA A 143 8.38 3.73 -6.41
C ALA A 143 9.04 5.12 -6.49
N HIS A 144 9.20 5.64 -7.72
CA HIS A 144 9.73 6.99 -7.93
C HIS A 144 8.82 8.09 -7.36
N TRP A 145 7.50 7.98 -7.55
CA TRP A 145 6.56 8.99 -7.03
C TRP A 145 6.45 8.99 -5.51
N ILE A 146 6.54 7.82 -4.86
CA ILE A 146 6.58 7.71 -3.39
C ILE A 146 7.80 8.48 -2.85
N GLU A 147 8.98 8.24 -3.42
CA GLU A 147 10.22 8.94 -3.02
C GLU A 147 10.17 10.44 -3.33
N GLU A 148 9.74 10.81 -4.54
CA GLU A 148 9.57 12.22 -4.92
C GLU A 148 8.61 12.92 -3.96
N SER A 149 7.50 12.28 -3.60
CA SER A 149 6.52 12.85 -2.70
C SER A 149 7.04 12.96 -1.26
N PHE A 150 7.83 11.99 -0.78
CA PHE A 150 8.50 12.04 0.51
C PHE A 150 9.45 13.24 0.62
N ASP A 151 10.28 13.46 -0.41
CA ASP A 151 11.20 14.60 -0.45
C ASP A 151 10.47 15.96 -0.43
N GLN A 152 9.23 16.01 -0.93
CA GLN A 152 8.40 17.21 -0.96
C GLN A 152 7.57 17.42 0.32
N LEU A 153 7.41 16.41 1.19
CA LEU A 153 6.65 16.53 2.44
C LEU A 153 7.19 17.63 3.34
N ARG A 154 8.53 17.74 3.46
CA ARG A 154 9.22 18.75 4.31
C ARG A 154 8.56 18.83 5.70
N GLU A 155 8.08 20.01 6.11
CA GLU A 155 7.42 20.27 7.40
C GLU A 155 5.87 20.18 7.33
N GLN A 156 5.30 19.66 6.24
CA GLN A 156 3.84 19.52 6.06
C GLN A 156 3.30 18.28 6.79
N SER A 157 3.35 18.28 8.12
CA SER A 157 2.91 17.16 8.99
C SER A 157 1.47 16.69 8.70
N THR A 158 0.61 17.60 8.24
CA THR A 158 -0.78 17.31 7.84
C THR A 158 -0.90 16.28 6.70
N LEU A 159 0.17 16.07 5.93
CA LEU A 159 0.22 15.13 4.82
C LEU A 159 0.92 13.81 5.14
N TYR A 160 1.56 13.68 6.31
CA TYR A 160 2.40 12.52 6.63
C TYR A 160 1.58 11.23 6.68
N TYR A 161 0.40 11.25 7.30
CA TYR A 161 -0.50 10.10 7.31
C TYR A 161 -0.90 9.66 5.90
N ALA A 162 -1.29 10.60 5.04
CA ALA A 162 -1.72 10.28 3.68
C ALA A 162 -0.59 9.65 2.86
N TRP A 163 0.65 10.12 3.05
CA TRP A 163 1.82 9.51 2.44
C TRP A 163 2.09 8.11 2.99
N ALA A 164 2.05 7.94 4.32
CA ALA A 164 2.38 6.68 5.00
C ALA A 164 1.45 5.54 4.56
N VAL A 165 0.15 5.79 4.43
CA VAL A 165 -0.83 4.81 3.91
C VAL A 165 -0.48 4.37 2.48
N LEU A 166 -0.06 5.29 1.62
CA LEU A 166 0.34 4.96 0.25
C LEU A 166 1.65 4.16 0.21
N ALA A 167 2.60 4.52 1.07
CA ALA A 167 3.87 3.83 1.19
C ALA A 167 3.70 2.41 1.74
N GLU A 168 2.81 2.21 2.72
CA GLU A 168 2.45 0.88 3.24
C GLU A 168 1.77 0.01 2.18
N ARG A 169 0.81 0.58 1.43
CA ARG A 169 0.18 -0.14 0.32
C ARG A 169 1.18 -0.51 -0.78
N TYR A 170 2.16 0.35 -1.05
CA TYR A 170 3.24 0.02 -1.97
C TYR A 170 4.15 -1.08 -1.38
N ASN A 171 4.44 -1.02 -0.08
CA ASN A 171 5.24 -2.02 0.61
C ASN A 171 4.63 -3.43 0.51
N SER A 172 3.32 -3.56 0.75
CA SER A 172 2.64 -4.87 0.66
C SER A 172 2.64 -5.46 -0.75
N LEU A 173 2.67 -4.63 -1.79
CA LEU A 173 2.64 -5.08 -3.18
C LEU A 173 4.03 -5.37 -3.76
N ALA A 174 5.05 -4.61 -3.38
CA ALA A 174 6.35 -4.62 -4.06
C ALA A 174 7.58 -4.70 -3.14
N GLY A 175 7.41 -4.64 -1.81
CA GLY A 175 8.50 -4.62 -0.83
C GLY A 175 9.27 -3.30 -0.85
N TYR A 176 8.83 -2.34 -0.04
CA TYR A 176 9.42 -1.01 0.05
C TYR A 176 10.57 -0.96 1.06
N VAL A 177 11.79 -1.20 0.58
CA VAL A 177 12.99 -1.31 1.42
C VAL A 177 13.26 -0.09 2.32
N ALA A 178 12.90 1.12 1.88
CA ALA A 178 13.16 2.35 2.65
C ALA A 178 12.02 2.75 3.59
N MET A 179 10.95 1.95 3.70
CA MET A 179 9.75 2.28 4.48
C MET A 179 10.09 2.66 5.93
N ASP A 180 10.81 1.78 6.63
CA ASP A 180 11.20 1.97 8.03
C ASP A 180 11.99 3.26 8.22
N ASP A 181 13.00 3.50 7.37
CA ASP A 181 13.84 4.70 7.42
C ASP A 181 13.03 5.97 7.16
N ARG A 182 12.06 5.92 6.23
CA ARG A 182 11.21 7.07 5.91
C ARG A 182 10.22 7.37 7.03
N LEU A 183 9.55 6.35 7.58
CA LEU A 183 8.64 6.54 8.71
C LEU A 183 9.37 7.08 9.93
N TRP A 184 10.53 6.51 10.27
CA TRP A 184 11.36 6.98 11.36
C TRP A 184 11.75 8.47 11.20
N ASP A 185 12.08 8.91 10.00
CA ASP A 185 12.38 10.32 9.73
C ASP A 185 11.15 11.23 9.92
N LEU A 186 9.96 10.81 9.45
CA LEU A 186 8.72 11.56 9.67
C LEU A 186 8.32 11.61 11.16
N GLU A 187 8.47 10.51 11.89
CA GLU A 187 8.26 10.44 13.34
C GLU A 187 9.11 11.48 14.08
N ASN A 188 10.41 11.50 13.81
CA ASN A 188 11.33 12.46 14.42
C ASN A 188 10.94 13.91 14.11
N ARG A 189 10.55 14.20 12.87
CA ARG A 189 10.10 15.55 12.49
C ARG A 189 8.87 15.98 13.29
N VAL A 190 7.93 15.08 13.53
CA VAL A 190 6.73 15.37 14.35
C VAL A 190 7.10 15.53 15.82
N GLU A 191 7.86 14.60 16.39
CA GLU A 191 8.23 14.61 17.81
C GLU A 191 8.98 15.89 18.20
N LEU A 192 9.84 16.41 17.31
CA LEU A 192 10.55 17.68 17.52
C LEU A 192 9.61 18.88 17.75
N HIS A 193 8.40 18.85 17.18
CA HIS A 193 7.43 19.95 17.28
C HIS A 193 6.31 19.67 18.28
N ALA A 194 5.82 18.44 18.34
CA ALA A 194 4.69 18.02 19.17
C ALA A 194 5.12 17.55 20.58
N GLY A 195 6.39 17.17 20.76
CA GLY A 195 6.92 16.64 22.02
C GLY A 195 6.65 15.15 22.22
N PRO A 196 7.11 14.58 23.36
CA PRO A 196 6.90 13.18 23.68
C PRO A 196 5.41 12.87 23.90
N GLY A 197 4.97 11.66 23.52
CA GLY A 197 3.57 11.24 23.65
C GLY A 197 2.63 11.75 22.57
N TRP A 198 3.16 12.39 21.51
CA TRP A 198 2.37 12.92 20.39
C TRP A 198 1.49 11.87 19.69
N THR A 199 1.84 10.59 19.77
CA THR A 199 1.11 9.48 19.14
C THR A 199 -0.28 9.24 19.72
N THR A 200 -0.54 9.67 20.96
CA THR A 200 -1.83 9.48 21.66
C THR A 200 -2.41 10.79 22.21
N GLU A 201 -1.56 11.76 22.55
CA GLU A 201 -1.97 12.96 23.28
C GLU A 201 -2.14 14.19 22.39
N ALA A 202 -1.63 14.19 21.15
CA ALA A 202 -1.65 15.37 20.28
C ALA A 202 -3.06 16.00 20.16
N ASP A 203 -3.10 17.33 20.24
CA ASP A 203 -4.32 18.13 20.06
C ASP A 203 -4.67 18.32 18.57
N ASP A 204 -3.67 18.31 17.70
CA ASP A 204 -3.87 18.37 16.24
C ASP A 204 -4.31 16.99 15.73
N GLU A 205 -5.53 16.92 15.20
CA GLU A 205 -6.11 15.68 14.66
C GLU A 205 -5.28 15.05 13.54
N THR A 206 -4.59 15.84 12.71
CA THR A 206 -3.76 15.30 11.62
C THR A 206 -2.49 14.65 12.13
N VAL A 207 -1.88 15.25 13.16
CA VAL A 207 -0.72 14.69 13.86
C VAL A 207 -1.13 13.44 14.62
N LEU A 208 -2.24 13.48 15.34
CA LEU A 208 -2.76 12.33 16.08
C LEU A 208 -3.12 11.17 15.14
N ARG A 209 -3.64 11.45 13.95
CA ARG A 209 -3.93 10.45 12.92
C ARG A 209 -2.67 9.78 12.39
N PHE A 210 -1.61 10.54 12.13
CA PHE A 210 -0.31 9.96 11.82
C PHE A 210 0.25 9.15 13.01
N GLY A 211 0.07 9.63 14.23
CA GLY A 211 0.50 8.95 15.44
C GLY A 211 -0.18 7.60 15.67
N ALA A 212 -1.49 7.54 15.43
CA ALA A 212 -2.27 6.32 15.51
C ALA A 212 -1.80 5.27 14.47
N PHE A 213 -1.42 5.72 13.27
CA PHE A 213 -0.82 4.88 12.25
C PHE A 213 0.55 4.34 12.68
N ILE A 214 1.45 5.21 13.16
CA ILE A 214 2.78 4.81 13.62
C ILE A 214 2.71 3.83 14.79
N ALA A 215 1.83 4.07 15.76
CA ALA A 215 1.62 3.15 16.88
C ALA A 215 1.20 1.76 16.39
N ALA A 216 0.25 1.69 15.44
CA ALA A 216 -0.17 0.43 14.83
C ALA A 216 0.99 -0.25 14.08
N TYR A 217 1.72 0.50 13.28
CA TYR A 217 2.85 0.01 12.49
C TYR A 217 3.97 -0.58 13.37
N ASN A 218 4.26 0.05 14.51
CA ASN A 218 5.27 -0.41 15.47
C ASN A 218 4.76 -1.52 16.42
N GLY A 219 3.52 -2.00 16.23
CA GLY A 219 2.93 -3.05 17.05
C GLY A 219 2.39 -2.59 18.41
N ASP A 220 2.28 -1.28 18.65
CA ASP A 220 1.62 -0.72 19.83
C ASP A 220 0.12 -0.53 19.60
N ALA A 221 -0.57 -1.67 19.52
CA ALA A 221 -2.00 -1.73 19.22
C ALA A 221 -2.87 -1.06 20.31
N HIS A 222 -2.39 -0.98 21.56
CA HIS A 222 -3.10 -0.28 22.63
C HIS A 222 -3.16 1.23 22.35
N ASP A 223 -1.99 1.84 22.13
CA ASP A 223 -1.89 3.27 21.87
C ASP A 223 -2.58 3.66 20.56
N ALA A 224 -2.46 2.82 19.52
CA ALA A 224 -3.20 2.98 18.28
C ALA A 224 -4.72 2.97 18.52
N SER A 225 -5.24 2.03 19.31
CA SER A 225 -6.67 1.96 19.64
C SER A 225 -7.18 3.22 20.34
N LEU A 226 -6.40 3.76 21.29
CA LEU A 226 -6.76 4.99 22.01
C LEU A 226 -6.79 6.20 21.07
N ALA A 227 -5.77 6.34 20.23
CA ALA A 227 -5.67 7.44 19.28
C ALA A 227 -6.81 7.40 18.23
N TRP A 228 -7.12 6.22 17.68
CA TRP A 228 -8.26 6.05 16.76
C TRP A 228 -9.61 6.34 17.42
N GLU A 229 -9.81 5.95 18.69
CA GLU A 229 -11.03 6.27 19.43
C GLU A 229 -11.17 7.80 19.60
N LYS A 230 -10.09 8.51 19.94
CA LYS A 230 -10.09 9.97 20.08
C LYS A 230 -10.38 10.69 18.76
N LEU A 231 -9.95 10.14 17.63
CA LEU A 231 -10.25 10.62 16.28
C LEU A 231 -11.67 10.28 15.80
N GLY A 232 -12.43 9.47 16.54
CA GLY A 232 -13.75 8.99 16.15
C GLY A 232 -13.75 7.84 15.14
N GLU A 233 -12.57 7.32 14.77
CA GLU A 233 -12.38 6.21 13.83
C GLU A 233 -12.67 4.88 14.52
N THR A 234 -13.96 4.63 14.77
CA THR A 234 -14.44 3.59 15.69
C THR A 234 -14.05 2.17 15.26
N GLU A 235 -14.07 1.88 13.96
CA GLU A 235 -13.73 0.56 13.43
C GLU A 235 -12.23 0.25 13.59
N LEU A 236 -11.36 1.21 13.29
CA LEU A 236 -9.92 1.09 13.52
C LEU A 236 -9.59 0.95 15.01
N ALA A 237 -10.28 1.72 15.87
CA ALA A 237 -10.11 1.61 17.32
C ALA A 237 -10.49 0.21 17.85
N ILE A 238 -11.56 -0.39 17.30
CA ILE A 238 -11.99 -1.75 17.63
C ILE A 238 -10.99 -2.79 17.14
N ALA A 239 -10.52 -2.67 15.89
CA ALA A 239 -9.54 -3.59 15.32
C ALA A 239 -8.26 -3.61 16.16
N GLN A 240 -7.71 -2.44 16.48
CA GLN A 240 -6.51 -2.31 17.31
C GLN A 240 -6.73 -2.78 18.75
N ALA A 241 -7.90 -2.55 19.36
CA ALA A 241 -8.22 -3.10 20.68
C ALA A 241 -8.27 -4.64 20.68
N ARG A 242 -8.68 -5.26 19.57
CA ARG A 242 -8.67 -6.71 19.42
C ARG A 242 -7.25 -7.24 19.24
N GLU A 243 -6.44 -6.57 18.44
CA GLU A 243 -5.02 -6.90 18.22
C GLU A 243 -4.21 -6.81 19.52
N ALA A 244 -4.47 -5.77 20.33
CA ALA A 244 -3.88 -5.63 21.66
C ALA A 244 -4.34 -6.68 22.70
N GLY A 245 -5.30 -7.56 22.34
CA GLY A 245 -5.89 -8.54 23.27
C GLY A 245 -6.84 -7.95 24.31
N GLU A 246 -7.28 -6.69 24.14
CA GLU A 246 -8.11 -5.95 25.09
C GLU A 246 -9.60 -6.27 24.94
N MET A 247 -9.94 -7.53 25.16
CA MET A 247 -11.28 -8.09 24.89
C MET A 247 -12.42 -7.29 25.51
N GLU A 248 -12.26 -6.77 26.73
CA GLU A 248 -13.29 -6.01 27.45
C GLU A 248 -13.55 -4.64 26.80
N ARG A 249 -12.46 -3.97 26.39
CA ARG A 249 -12.50 -2.69 25.68
C ARG A 249 -13.12 -2.88 24.29
N ALA A 250 -12.62 -3.84 23.50
CA ALA A 250 -13.17 -4.15 22.18
C ALA A 250 -14.67 -4.46 22.23
N TYR A 251 -15.10 -5.28 23.20
CA TYR A 251 -16.53 -5.57 23.43
C TYR A 251 -17.35 -4.30 23.75
N ASN A 252 -16.83 -3.43 24.60
CA ASN A 252 -17.50 -2.20 24.99
C ASN A 252 -17.58 -1.20 23.82
N LEU A 253 -16.52 -1.11 23.00
CA LEU A 253 -16.50 -0.28 21.79
C LEU A 253 -17.53 -0.76 20.76
N LEU A 254 -17.54 -2.05 20.43
CA LEU A 254 -18.54 -2.67 19.53
C LEU A 254 -19.97 -2.39 20.01
N ARG A 255 -20.21 -2.55 21.31
CA ARG A 255 -21.51 -2.28 21.93
C ARG A 255 -21.93 -0.82 21.83
N ARG A 256 -21.01 0.12 22.08
CA ARG A 256 -21.28 1.58 21.99
C ARG A 256 -21.57 1.99 20.54
N ALA A 257 -20.85 1.40 19.60
CA ALA A 257 -21.00 1.64 18.16
C ALA A 257 -22.28 1.00 17.57
N GLY A 258 -22.94 0.09 18.30
CA GLY A 258 -24.09 -0.66 17.79
C GLY A 258 -23.71 -1.72 16.75
N LEU A 259 -22.44 -2.12 16.70
CA LEU A 259 -21.92 -3.12 15.77
C LEU A 259 -22.16 -4.54 16.31
N ALA A 260 -22.18 -5.51 15.40
CA ALA A 260 -22.32 -6.92 15.76
C ALA A 260 -21.11 -7.38 16.59
N ILE A 261 -21.37 -8.02 17.73
CA ILE A 261 -20.32 -8.55 18.60
C ILE A 261 -20.07 -10.01 18.20
N PRO A 262 -18.83 -10.37 17.78
CA PRO A 262 -18.48 -11.76 17.51
C PRO A 262 -18.79 -12.69 18.69
N GLU A 263 -19.32 -13.87 18.43
CA GLU A 263 -19.74 -14.80 19.49
C GLU A 263 -18.54 -15.28 20.31
N GLU A 264 -17.41 -15.48 19.64
CA GLU A 264 -16.12 -15.87 20.21
C GLU A 264 -15.64 -14.82 21.21
N LEU A 265 -15.66 -13.54 20.81
CA LEU A 265 -15.29 -12.41 21.67
C LEU A 265 -16.24 -12.31 22.88
N SER A 266 -17.55 -12.44 22.65
CA SER A 266 -18.56 -12.42 23.73
C SER A 266 -18.32 -13.53 24.75
N THR A 267 -17.99 -14.73 24.27
CA THR A 267 -17.68 -15.90 25.09
C THR A 267 -16.38 -15.72 25.87
N ALA A 268 -15.33 -15.23 25.21
CA ALA A 268 -14.04 -14.94 25.84
C ALA A 268 -14.16 -13.89 26.96
N VAL A 269 -14.91 -12.80 26.72
CA VAL A 269 -15.17 -11.77 27.74
C VAL A 269 -15.96 -12.33 28.93
N LYS A 270 -16.97 -13.19 28.69
CA LYS A 270 -17.72 -13.86 29.76
C LYS A 270 -16.81 -14.77 30.58
N LEU A 271 -15.96 -15.56 29.92
CA LEU A 271 -15.00 -16.43 30.58
C LEU A 271 -14.02 -15.63 31.44
N ALA A 272 -13.45 -14.54 30.90
CA ALA A 272 -12.54 -13.66 31.64
C ALA A 272 -13.20 -13.06 32.89
N ARG A 273 -14.45 -12.57 32.76
CA ARG A 273 -15.24 -12.06 33.90
C ARG A 273 -15.51 -13.14 34.95
N GLN A 274 -15.86 -14.36 34.53
CA GLN A 274 -16.07 -15.49 35.43
C GLN A 274 -14.78 -15.93 36.13
N ALA A 275 -13.65 -15.96 35.41
CA ALA A 275 -12.34 -16.27 35.97
C ALA A 275 -11.95 -15.26 37.07
N ALA A 276 -12.12 -13.97 36.81
CA ALA A 276 -11.90 -12.92 37.81
C ALA A 276 -12.81 -13.09 39.04
N GLN A 277 -14.09 -13.42 38.83
CA GLN A 277 -15.02 -13.68 39.93
C GLN A 277 -14.63 -14.94 40.73
N MET A 278 -14.17 -15.99 40.06
CA MET A 278 -13.72 -17.23 40.71
C MET A 278 -12.44 -17.03 41.52
N ALA A 279 -11.51 -16.20 41.04
CA ALA A 279 -10.31 -15.83 41.79
C ALA A 279 -10.66 -15.18 43.15
N ALA A 280 -11.69 -14.33 43.19
CA ALA A 280 -12.17 -13.72 44.43
C ALA A 280 -12.90 -14.71 45.36
N LYS A 281 -13.55 -15.75 44.81
CA LYS A 281 -14.39 -16.70 45.55
C LYS A 281 -13.68 -18.02 45.92
N GLN A 282 -12.41 -18.18 45.57
CA GLN A 282 -11.68 -19.45 45.70
C GLN A 282 -11.64 -20.03 47.14
N GLN A 283 -11.77 -19.19 48.17
CA GLN A 283 -11.75 -19.62 49.57
C GLN A 283 -12.97 -20.46 49.96
N GLY A 284 -14.09 -20.32 49.24
CA GLY A 284 -15.30 -21.12 49.45
C GLY A 284 -15.23 -22.54 48.87
N LEU A 285 -14.19 -22.84 48.07
CA LEU A 285 -14.04 -24.13 47.40
C LEU A 285 -13.26 -25.14 48.23
N ARG A 286 -13.76 -26.36 48.29
CA ARG A 286 -13.05 -27.51 48.87
C ARG A 286 -11.82 -27.83 48.01
N ARG A 287 -10.86 -28.54 48.61
CA ARG A 287 -9.60 -28.92 47.93
C ARG A 287 -9.84 -29.72 46.65
N ALA A 288 -10.81 -30.64 46.64
CA ALA A 288 -11.13 -31.46 45.47
C ALA A 288 -11.72 -30.63 44.32
N GLU A 289 -12.62 -29.69 44.65
CA GLU A 289 -13.25 -28.78 43.69
C GLU A 289 -12.21 -27.87 43.03
N ARG A 290 -11.28 -27.30 43.83
CA ARG A 290 -10.15 -26.51 43.30
C ARG A 290 -9.30 -27.29 42.31
N ARG A 291 -9.00 -28.56 42.62
CA ARG A 291 -8.19 -29.41 41.73
C ARG A 291 -8.93 -29.74 40.43
N ALA A 292 -10.23 -30.02 40.51
CA ALA A 292 -11.05 -30.30 39.32
C ALA A 292 -11.15 -29.08 38.40
N LEU A 293 -11.42 -27.90 38.97
CA LEU A 293 -11.47 -26.64 38.22
C LEU A 293 -10.12 -26.31 37.56
N ALA A 294 -9.02 -26.44 38.31
CA ALA A 294 -7.69 -26.23 37.75
C ALA A 294 -7.38 -27.17 36.58
N GLY A 295 -7.80 -28.44 36.67
CA GLY A 295 -7.66 -29.40 35.56
C GLY A 295 -8.45 -29.01 34.32
N GLN A 296 -9.69 -28.52 34.48
CA GLN A 296 -10.52 -28.05 33.37
C GLN A 296 -9.94 -26.78 32.72
N LEU A 297 -9.44 -25.83 33.51
CA LEU A 297 -8.81 -24.63 32.98
C LEU A 297 -7.48 -24.95 32.26
N ALA A 298 -6.70 -25.91 32.77
CA ALA A 298 -5.47 -26.36 32.10
C ALA A 298 -5.76 -27.04 30.75
N ASP A 299 -6.80 -27.88 30.66
CA ASP A 299 -7.25 -28.48 29.39
C ASP A 299 -7.72 -27.42 28.39
N LEU A 300 -8.45 -26.41 28.86
CA LEU A 300 -8.87 -25.28 28.02
C LEU A 300 -7.68 -24.48 27.50
N LEU A 301 -6.71 -24.14 28.36
CA LEU A 301 -5.49 -23.42 27.96
C LEU A 301 -4.72 -24.21 26.90
N SER A 302 -4.53 -25.52 27.10
CA SER A 302 -3.85 -26.38 26.12
C SER A 302 -4.55 -26.40 24.76
N LYS A 303 -5.88 -26.28 24.72
CA LYS A 303 -6.64 -26.23 23.46
C LYS A 303 -6.53 -24.87 22.76
N LEU A 304 -6.49 -23.78 23.53
CA LEU A 304 -6.29 -22.43 22.99
C LEU A 304 -4.87 -22.28 22.41
N ASP A 305 -3.86 -22.80 23.11
CA ASP A 305 -2.47 -22.77 22.65
C ASP A 305 -2.28 -23.61 21.37
N ALA A 306 -2.93 -24.79 21.30
CA ALA A 306 -2.88 -25.65 20.12
C ALA A 306 -3.63 -25.08 18.90
N ALA A 307 -4.60 -24.19 19.12
CA ALA A 307 -5.30 -23.49 18.04
C ALA A 307 -4.49 -22.32 17.47
N GLY A 308 -3.49 -21.82 18.21
CA GLY A 308 -2.58 -20.75 17.77
C GLY A 308 -1.43 -21.20 16.87
N THR A 309 -1.24 -22.49 16.64
CA THR A 309 -0.30 -23.01 15.62
C THR A 309 -1.03 -23.21 14.29
N VAL A 310 -1.37 -22.09 13.63
CA VAL A 310 -1.76 -22.08 12.22
C VAL A 310 -0.48 -22.16 11.39
N ASP A 311 -0.48 -22.97 10.33
CA ASP A 311 0.61 -23.11 9.38
C ASP A 311 0.86 -21.74 8.71
N PRO A 312 2.10 -21.22 8.65
CA PRO A 312 2.40 -19.91 8.02
C PRO A 312 2.03 -19.81 6.52
N SER A 313 1.43 -20.85 5.94
CA SER A 313 0.83 -20.82 4.60
C SER A 313 -0.58 -20.23 4.53
N ASP A 314 -1.27 -20.04 5.67
CA ASP A 314 -2.68 -19.59 5.71
C ASP A 314 -2.84 -18.08 6.04
N GLU A 315 -1.76 -17.36 6.35
CA GLU A 315 -1.79 -15.89 6.61
C GLU A 315 -2.02 -15.04 5.33
N ALA A 316 -2.01 -15.65 4.14
CA ALA A 316 -2.16 -14.94 2.88
C ALA A 316 -3.60 -14.45 2.59
N ASP A 317 -4.61 -14.90 3.35
CA ASP A 317 -6.02 -14.60 3.08
C ASP A 317 -6.63 -13.52 3.99
N ASP A 318 -6.01 -13.17 5.14
CA ASP A 318 -6.54 -12.18 6.09
C ASP A 318 -6.05 -10.74 5.85
N GLU A 319 -4.97 -10.53 5.06
CA GLU A 319 -4.53 -9.19 4.64
C GLU A 319 -5.51 -8.49 3.67
N ALA A 320 -6.51 -9.21 3.15
CA ALA A 320 -7.52 -8.64 2.26
C ALA A 320 -8.52 -7.70 2.96
N PHE A 321 -8.62 -7.73 4.30
CA PHE A 321 -9.61 -6.93 5.04
C PHE A 321 -9.16 -5.48 5.30
N LEU A 322 -7.87 -5.15 5.15
CA LEU A 322 -7.35 -3.78 5.29
C LEU A 322 -7.23 -3.03 3.94
N ALA A 323 -7.78 -3.58 2.86
CA ALA A 323 -7.61 -3.07 1.49
C ALA A 323 -8.85 -2.38 0.87
N GLU A 324 -9.92 -2.13 1.63
CA GLU A 324 -11.07 -1.31 1.18
C GLU A 324 -11.06 0.13 1.71
#